data_AF-A0A2D6RHT3-F1
#
_entry.id   AF-A0A2D6RHT3-F1
#
_cell.length_a   1.000
_cell.length_b   1.000
_cell.length_c   1.000
_cell.angle_alpha   90.00
_cell.angle_beta   90.00
_cell.angle_gamma   90.00
#
_symmetry.space_group_name_H-M   'P 1'
#
loop_
_entity.id
_entity.type
_entity.pdbx_description
1 polymer ?
#
loop_
_entity_poly.entity_id
_entity_poly.type
_entity_poly.pdbx_seq_one_letter_code
_entity_poly.pdbx_strand_id
1 'polypeptide(L)'
;MTKILLSCITFVMFAADASAHQGHVHAHAQQACVDLKRSQQCEYSPNGKQVYKGTCQLLSQQMMCVRNQPIVDITELSTRKKDTKLEAVENN
;
A
#
# COMPACT_ATOMS: atom_id res chain seq x y z
N MET A 1 -43.00 -22.49 43.99
CA MET A 1 -42.37 -21.19 44.30
C MET A 1 -40.95 -21.16 43.74
N THR A 2 -40.78 -20.41 42.64
CA THR A 2 -39.59 -19.61 42.27
C THR A 2 -38.19 -20.23 42.31
N LYS A 3 -37.80 -21.03 41.31
CA LYS A 3 -36.36 -21.25 40.96
C LYS A 3 -36.11 -21.53 39.47
N ILE A 4 -36.70 -20.76 38.55
CA ILE A 4 -36.28 -20.74 37.14
C ILE A 4 -36.37 -19.30 36.64
N LEU A 5 -35.52 -18.43 37.17
CA LEU A 5 -35.47 -17.01 36.79
C LEU A 5 -34.02 -16.50 36.80
N LEU A 6 -33.07 -17.33 36.37
CA LEU A 6 -31.65 -16.94 36.34
C LEU A 6 -30.88 -17.57 35.17
N SER A 7 -31.53 -17.75 34.01
CA SER A 7 -30.84 -18.13 32.78
C SER A 7 -31.53 -17.50 31.59
N CYS A 8 -31.27 -16.20 31.39
CA CYS A 8 -31.52 -15.47 30.14
C CYS A 8 -30.78 -14.13 30.20
N ILE A 9 -29.53 -14.13 30.69
CA ILE A 9 -28.64 -12.97 30.45
C ILE A 9 -28.20 -13.08 29.00
N THR A 10 -28.99 -12.41 28.19
CA THR A 10 -28.82 -12.15 26.77
C THR A 10 -27.36 -11.85 26.43
N PHE A 11 -26.74 -12.75 25.67
CA PHE A 11 -25.50 -12.52 24.96
C PHE A 11 -25.79 -11.56 23.79
N VAL A 12 -25.94 -10.27 24.08
CA VAL A 12 -25.92 -9.23 23.04
C VAL A 12 -24.46 -9.02 22.68
N MET A 13 -23.97 -9.87 21.76
CA MET A 13 -22.71 -9.65 21.08
C MET A 13 -22.82 -8.37 20.28
N PHE A 14 -22.19 -7.31 20.77
CA PHE A 14 -21.93 -6.10 20.00
C PHE A 14 -21.12 -6.51 18.77
N ALA A 15 -21.76 -6.54 17.61
CA ALA A 15 -21.06 -6.52 16.33
C ALA A 15 -20.42 -5.13 16.23
N ALA A 16 -19.21 -4.99 16.76
CA ALA A 16 -18.38 -3.85 16.45
C ALA A 16 -18.04 -3.97 14.96
N ASP A 17 -18.56 -3.05 14.16
CA ASP A 17 -18.07 -2.86 12.79
C ASP A 17 -16.56 -2.66 12.90
N ALA A 18 -15.81 -3.70 12.55
CA ALA A 18 -14.37 -3.62 12.43
C ALA A 18 -14.10 -2.75 11.20
N SER A 19 -14.11 -1.43 11.40
CA SER A 19 -13.51 -0.47 10.48
C SER A 19 -12.00 -0.68 10.51
N ALA A 20 -11.55 -1.80 9.92
CA ALA A 20 -10.18 -1.92 9.48
C ALA A 20 -10.00 -0.77 8.49
N HIS A 21 -9.18 0.21 8.88
CA HIS A 21 -8.87 1.39 8.10
C HIS A 21 -8.80 1.01 6.63
N GLN A 22 -9.67 1.60 5.80
CA GLN A 22 -9.51 1.59 4.35
C GLN A 22 -8.14 2.22 4.12
N GLY A 23 -7.10 1.39 4.04
CA GLY A 23 -5.72 1.86 3.91
C GLY A 23 -5.71 2.83 2.76
N HIS A 24 -5.17 4.04 2.98
CA HIS A 24 -5.32 5.17 2.07
C HIS A 24 -4.90 4.75 0.64
N VAL A 25 -5.87 4.32 -0.17
CA VAL A 25 -5.61 3.81 -1.51
C VAL A 25 -5.32 5.06 -2.31
N HIS A 26 -4.03 5.27 -2.58
CA HIS A 26 -3.61 6.43 -3.34
C HIS A 26 -4.27 6.34 -4.71
N ALA A 27 -5.03 7.35 -5.12
CA ALA A 27 -5.63 7.43 -6.44
C ALA A 27 -4.58 7.18 -7.55
N HIS A 28 -3.33 7.59 -7.29
CA HIS A 28 -2.17 7.29 -8.13
C HIS A 28 -1.93 5.80 -8.39
N ALA A 29 -2.18 4.93 -7.41
CA ALA A 29 -2.04 3.48 -7.58
C ALA A 29 -3.10 2.91 -8.52
N GLN A 30 -4.32 3.45 -8.50
CA GLN A 30 -5.37 3.07 -9.44
C GLN A 30 -5.06 3.61 -10.85
N GLN A 31 -4.69 4.89 -10.92
CA GLN A 31 -4.36 5.57 -12.18
C GLN A 31 -3.21 4.88 -12.92
N ALA A 32 -2.21 4.37 -12.19
CA ALA A 32 -1.06 3.68 -12.76
C ALA A 32 -1.43 2.39 -13.52
N CYS A 33 -2.66 1.88 -13.36
CA CYS A 33 -3.13 0.67 -14.01
C CYS A 33 -4.31 0.90 -14.96
N VAL A 34 -4.70 2.14 -15.26
CA VAL A 34 -5.91 2.44 -16.04
C VAL A 34 -5.86 1.82 -17.46
N ASP A 35 -4.68 1.84 -18.09
CA ASP A 35 -4.45 1.30 -19.43
C ASP A 35 -3.62 -0.01 -19.41
N LEU A 36 -3.39 -0.58 -18.24
CA LEU A 36 -2.55 -1.77 -18.06
C LEU A 36 -3.38 -3.00 -17.70
N LYS A 37 -2.94 -4.15 -18.21
CA LYS A 37 -3.53 -5.46 -17.92
C LYS A 37 -3.02 -6.00 -16.59
N ARG A 38 -3.77 -6.95 -16.02
CA ARG A 38 -3.36 -7.70 -14.82
C ARG A 38 -1.95 -8.29 -15.00
N SER A 39 -1.16 -8.22 -13.94
CA SER A 39 0.24 -8.64 -13.83
C SER A 39 1.26 -7.81 -14.63
N GLN A 40 0.85 -6.79 -15.38
CA GLN A 40 1.82 -5.88 -16.00
C GLN A 40 2.50 -5.00 -14.95
N GLN A 41 3.77 -4.65 -15.20
CA GLN A 41 4.52 -3.75 -14.33
C GLN A 41 3.91 -2.35 -14.32
N CYS A 42 3.88 -1.75 -13.14
CA CYS A 42 3.36 -0.41 -12.91
C CYS A 42 4.27 0.36 -11.96
N GLU A 43 4.23 1.68 -12.09
CA GLU A 43 4.99 2.61 -11.25
C GLU A 43 4.15 3.87 -11.00
N TYR A 44 4.22 4.42 -9.79
CA TYR A 44 3.63 5.72 -9.48
C TYR A 44 4.41 6.48 -8.43
N SER A 45 4.24 7.81 -8.40
CA SER A 45 4.79 8.69 -7.39
C SER A 45 3.70 9.62 -6.85
N PRO A 46 3.17 9.39 -5.64
CA PRO A 46 2.05 10.16 -5.12
C PRO A 46 2.42 11.58 -4.71
N ASN A 47 3.68 11.83 -4.38
CA ASN A 47 4.15 13.11 -3.84
C ASN A 47 5.46 13.61 -4.50
N GLY A 48 5.90 12.96 -5.59
CA GLY A 48 7.16 13.30 -6.28
C GLY A 48 8.43 13.05 -5.48
N LYS A 49 8.35 12.48 -4.26
CA LYS A 49 9.50 12.17 -3.40
C LYS A 49 9.79 10.69 -3.37
N GLN A 50 8.76 9.87 -3.48
CA GLN A 50 8.86 8.41 -3.43
C GLN A 50 8.33 7.80 -4.72
N VAL A 51 9.02 6.78 -5.21
CA VAL A 51 8.59 5.96 -6.34
C VAL A 51 8.17 4.59 -5.83
N TYR A 52 6.97 4.18 -6.20
CA TYR A 52 6.35 2.91 -5.86
C TYR A 52 6.30 2.05 -7.11
N LYS A 53 6.91 0.86 -7.07
CA LYS A 53 6.94 -0.08 -8.21
C LYS A 53 6.26 -1.40 -7.87
N GLY A 54 5.54 -1.95 -8.83
CA GLY A 54 4.60 -3.02 -8.58
C GLY A 54 4.14 -3.76 -9.83
N THR A 55 3.03 -4.47 -9.66
CA THR A 55 2.24 -5.00 -10.78
C THR A 55 0.77 -4.67 -10.61
N CYS A 56 0.05 -4.54 -11.72
CA CYS A 56 -1.38 -4.29 -11.71
C CYS A 56 -2.15 -5.54 -11.26
N GLN A 57 -2.92 -5.42 -10.18
CA GLN A 57 -3.74 -6.50 -9.62
C GLN A 57 -5.19 -6.04 -9.44
N LEU A 58 -6.13 -6.98 -9.49
CA LEU A 58 -7.53 -6.70 -9.19
C LEU A 58 -7.73 -6.80 -7.67
N LEU A 59 -8.03 -5.68 -7.02
CA LEU A 59 -8.29 -5.60 -5.59
C LEU A 59 -9.66 -4.97 -5.36
N SER A 60 -10.56 -5.66 -4.67
CA SER A 60 -11.92 -5.17 -4.37
C SER A 60 -12.63 -4.59 -5.60
N GLN A 61 -12.56 -5.30 -6.73
CA GLN A 61 -13.17 -4.94 -8.03
C GLN A 61 -12.50 -3.79 -8.80
N GLN A 62 -11.41 -3.20 -8.28
CA GLN A 62 -10.65 -2.15 -8.97
C GLN A 62 -9.26 -2.65 -9.37
N MET A 63 -8.79 -2.28 -10.56
CA MET A 63 -7.41 -2.49 -10.98
C MET A 63 -6.49 -1.48 -10.30
N MET A 64 -5.48 -1.97 -9.58
CA MET A 64 -4.57 -1.12 -8.80
C MET A 64 -3.12 -1.62 -8.90
N CYS A 65 -2.18 -0.68 -8.84
CA CYS A 65 -0.76 -0.99 -8.78
C CYS A 65 -0.38 -1.48 -7.38
N VAL A 66 -0.22 -2.80 -7.23
CA VAL A 66 0.21 -3.42 -5.99
C VAL A 66 1.74 -3.42 -5.95
N ARG A 67 2.29 -2.64 -5.01
CA ARG A 67 3.73 -2.53 -4.80
C ARG A 67 4.30 -3.90 -4.41
N ASN A 68 5.31 -4.34 -5.15
CA ASN A 68 6.08 -5.56 -4.87
C ASN A 68 7.59 -5.31 -4.80
N GLN A 69 8.01 -4.04 -4.83
CA GLN A 69 9.40 -3.61 -4.70
C GLN A 69 9.56 -2.63 -3.54
N PRO A 70 10.79 -2.46 -3.01
CA PRO A 70 11.11 -1.41 -2.05
C PRO A 70 10.70 -0.02 -2.58
N ILE A 71 10.28 0.86 -1.66
CA ILE A 71 10.00 2.25 -2.01
C ILE A 71 11.34 2.94 -2.25
N VAL A 72 11.42 3.72 -3.32
CA VAL A 72 12.63 4.45 -3.67
C VAL A 72 12.44 5.93 -3.36
N ASP A 73 13.23 6.48 -2.43
CA ASP A 73 13.25 7.91 -2.17
C ASP A 73 14.17 8.62 -3.18
N ILE A 74 13.60 9.56 -3.91
CA ILE A 74 14.28 10.32 -4.97
C ILE A 74 15.36 11.23 -4.38
N THR A 75 15.20 11.67 -3.13
CA THR A 75 16.20 12.50 -2.46
C THR A 75 17.46 11.70 -2.11
N GLU A 76 17.30 10.46 -1.64
CA GLU A 76 18.42 9.56 -1.31
C GLU A 76 19.13 8.98 -2.55
N LEU A 77 18.43 8.83 -3.67
CA LEU A 77 19.07 8.46 -4.93
C LEU A 77 20.06 9.52 -5.42
N SER A 78 19.74 10.80 -5.20
CA SER A 78 20.57 11.91 -5.67
C SER A 78 21.89 12.03 -4.89
N THR A 79 21.88 11.65 -3.61
CA THR A 79 23.08 11.59 -2.76
C THR A 79 23.93 10.38 -3.11
N ARG A 80 23.35 9.17 -3.16
CA ARG A 80 24.11 7.96 -3.55
C ARG A 80 24.73 8.06 -4.95
N LYS A 81 24.02 8.66 -5.92
CA LYS A 81 24.58 8.86 -7.26
C LYS A 81 25.74 9.86 -7.26
N LYS A 82 25.76 10.84 -6.36
CA LYS A 82 26.90 11.74 -6.18
C LYS A 82 28.09 11.00 -5.57
N ASP A 83 27.85 10.18 -4.56
CA ASP A 83 28.89 9.44 -3.85
C ASP A 83 29.57 8.44 -4.80
N THR A 84 28.80 7.62 -5.52
CA THR A 84 29.35 6.67 -6.50
C THR A 84 30.05 7.37 -7.67
N LYS A 85 29.62 8.57 -8.05
CA LYS A 85 30.32 9.35 -9.08
C LYS A 85 31.62 9.96 -8.54
N LEU A 86 31.66 10.35 -7.27
CA LEU A 86 32.87 10.89 -6.64
C LEU A 86 33.91 9.79 -6.44
N GLU A 87 33.50 8.60 -5.99
CA GLU A 87 34.36 7.42 -5.87
C GLU A 87 34.94 6.95 -7.21
N ALA A 88 34.21 7.12 -8.32
CA ALA A 88 34.69 6.79 -9.66
C ALA A 88 35.63 7.84 -10.25
N VAL A 89 35.62 9.07 -9.73
CA VAL A 89 36.51 10.17 -10.17
C VAL A 89 37.79 10.19 -9.32
N GLU A 90 37.73 9.81 -8.05
CA GLU A 90 38.89 9.79 -7.15
C GLU A 90 39.84 8.60 -7.41
N ASN A 91 39.38 7.56 -8.11
CA ASN A 91 40.16 6.37 -8.48
C ASN A 91 40.69 6.38 -9.94
N ASN A 92 40.75 7.55 -10.58
CA ASN A 92 41.32 7.77 -11.93
C ASN A 92 42.27 8.97 -11.91
#